data_AF-A0A9P8VNP9-F1
#
_entry.id   AF-A0A9P8VNP9-F1
#
_cell.length_a   1.000
_cell.length_b   1.000
_cell.length_c   1.000
_cell.angle_alpha   90.00
_cell.angle_beta   90.00
_cell.angle_gamma   90.00
#
_symmetry.space_group_name_H-M   'P 1'
#
loop_
_entity.id
_entity.type
_entity.pdbx_description
1 polymer ?
#
loop_
_entity_poly.entity_id
_entity_poly.type
_entity_poly.pdbx_seq_one_letter_code
_entity_poly.pdbx_strand_id
1 'polypeptide(L)'
;MWNNAYDELRDEDPGIVEAYEKILSAQLSAEAVPLVNQNTTNDIKPTAEGRQAQMSTLVDKGLKRAEIGANLKGKSEERVQSVNNIKRFVSLAAKSEPSAAVAWVGITTLIEDIMRPVSELEINHEAIKYVLERVRWYWDLGLLLLDPSKIDEDIVILQSLLKDHLVQLYKKFLSFQIRSALFHNKHWAAVILKDLVKFDDWQAEIDSIKMSEEAVRLDVKQYGS
;
A
#
# COMPACT_ATOMS: atom_id res chain seq x y z
N MET A 1 2.21 -4.34 12.52
CA MET A 1 2.43 -5.36 11.46
C MET A 1 2.98 -4.74 10.18
N TRP A 2 2.49 -3.57 9.77
CA TRP A 2 2.94 -2.90 8.54
C TRP A 2 4.42 -2.53 8.50
N ASN A 3 5.01 -2.07 9.61
CA ASN A 3 6.46 -1.84 9.66
C ASN A 3 7.24 -3.12 9.39
N ASN A 4 6.88 -4.24 10.06
CA ASN A 4 7.56 -5.51 9.86
C ASN A 4 7.48 -5.96 8.40
N ALA A 5 6.28 -5.89 7.79
CA ALA A 5 6.09 -6.22 6.38
C ALA A 5 6.94 -5.32 5.45
N TYR A 6 7.06 -4.03 5.78
CA TYR A 6 7.89 -3.08 5.03
C TYR A 6 9.39 -3.34 5.19
N ASP A 7 9.82 -3.63 6.43
CA ASP A 7 11.22 -3.91 6.74
C ASP A 7 11.65 -5.25 6.11
N GLU A 8 10.82 -6.30 6.16
CA GLU A 8 11.03 -7.55 5.42
C GLU A 8 11.12 -7.32 3.90
N LEU A 9 10.22 -6.50 3.33
CA LEU A 9 10.24 -6.19 1.90
C LEU A 9 11.52 -5.45 1.50
N ARG A 10 11.99 -4.54 2.36
CA ARG A 10 13.25 -3.81 2.15
C ARG A 10 14.45 -4.74 2.17
N ASP A 11 14.42 -5.77 3.00
CA ASP A 11 15.50 -6.76 3.05
C ASP A 11 15.46 -7.71 1.84
N GLU A 12 14.27 -8.09 1.37
CA GLU A 12 14.08 -8.98 0.22
C GLU A 12 14.33 -8.30 -1.14
N ASP A 13 13.86 -7.07 -1.31
CA ASP A 13 13.97 -6.31 -2.55
C ASP A 13 14.36 -4.84 -2.23
N PRO A 14 15.61 -4.61 -1.80
CA PRO A 14 16.07 -3.27 -1.40
C PRO A 14 16.01 -2.27 -2.56
N GLY A 15 16.15 -2.74 -3.80
CA GLY A 15 16.14 -1.90 -5.00
C GLY A 15 14.77 -1.25 -5.24
N ILE A 16 13.67 -2.02 -5.19
CA ILE A 16 12.33 -1.44 -5.37
C ILE A 16 11.96 -0.51 -4.21
N VAL A 17 12.38 -0.84 -2.99
CA VAL A 17 12.06 -0.03 -1.80
C VAL A 17 12.83 1.27 -1.79
N GLU A 18 14.15 1.25 -2.03
CA GLU A 18 14.95 2.48 -2.12
C GLU A 18 14.41 3.41 -3.21
N ALA A 19 14.05 2.83 -4.35
CA ALA A 19 13.48 3.57 -5.44
C ALA A 19 12.16 4.22 -4.97
N TYR A 20 11.24 3.44 -4.40
CA TYR A 20 9.98 3.97 -3.90
C TYR A 20 10.18 5.09 -2.86
N GLU A 21 11.11 4.92 -1.93
CA GLU A 21 11.46 5.92 -0.92
C GLU A 21 11.99 7.23 -1.55
N LYS A 22 12.69 7.18 -2.68
CA LYS A 22 13.09 8.38 -3.43
C LYS A 22 11.89 9.13 -4.04
N ILE A 23 10.88 8.41 -4.55
CA ILE A 23 9.61 9.04 -4.97
C ILE A 23 8.96 9.74 -3.78
N LEU A 24 8.83 9.03 -2.66
CA LEU A 24 8.23 9.57 -1.45
C LEU A 24 8.99 10.79 -0.91
N SER A 25 10.32 10.74 -0.93
CA SER A 25 11.20 11.85 -0.52
C SER A 25 10.97 13.10 -1.37
N ALA A 26 10.88 12.92 -2.68
CA ALA A 26 10.54 14.01 -3.58
C ALA A 26 9.16 14.60 -3.25
N GLN A 27 8.14 13.74 -3.02
CA GLN A 27 6.78 14.17 -2.68
C GLN A 27 6.68 14.86 -1.30
N LEU A 28 7.55 14.53 -0.35
CA LEU A 28 7.65 15.22 0.93
C LEU A 28 8.08 16.68 0.74
N SER A 29 9.06 16.92 -0.14
CA SER A 29 9.63 18.24 -0.38
C SER A 29 8.78 19.12 -1.29
N ALA A 30 7.95 18.53 -2.15
CA ALA A 30 7.18 19.26 -3.15
C ALA A 30 5.72 19.56 -2.74
N GLU A 31 5.20 20.71 -3.17
CA GLU A 31 3.77 21.03 -3.12
C GLU A 31 2.98 20.36 -4.27
N ALA A 32 3.61 20.23 -5.46
CA ALA A 32 3.08 19.53 -6.63
C ALA A 32 3.78 18.16 -6.87
N VAL A 33 3.41 17.42 -7.92
CA VAL A 33 4.09 16.17 -8.31
C VAL A 33 5.53 16.50 -8.75
N PRO A 34 6.56 16.03 -8.04
CA PRO A 34 7.94 16.40 -8.32
C PRO A 34 8.52 15.60 -9.49
N LEU A 35 9.43 16.21 -10.26
CA LEU A 35 10.29 15.47 -11.18
C LEU A 35 11.39 14.77 -10.38
N VAL A 36 11.39 13.43 -10.40
CA VAL A 36 12.37 12.58 -9.71
C VAL A 36 13.47 12.16 -10.70
N ASN A 37 14.74 12.17 -10.30
CA ASN A 37 15.89 11.75 -11.12
C ASN A 37 16.92 10.94 -10.30
N GLN A 38 18.04 10.54 -10.92
CA GLN A 38 19.08 9.72 -10.26
C GLN A 38 19.73 10.39 -9.05
N ASN A 39 19.73 11.72 -9.00
CA ASN A 39 20.32 12.50 -7.91
C ASN A 39 19.32 12.78 -6.79
N THR A 40 18.08 12.29 -6.89
CA THR A 40 17.09 12.43 -5.81
C THR A 40 17.59 11.68 -4.58
N THR A 41 17.74 12.41 -3.48
CA THR A 41 18.10 11.89 -2.17
C THR A 41 16.96 11.06 -1.60
N ASN A 42 17.31 9.94 -0.96
CA ASN A 42 16.38 9.23 -0.10
C ASN A 42 16.41 9.88 1.28
N ASP A 43 15.37 10.62 1.60
CA ASP A 43 15.20 11.35 2.86
C ASP A 43 14.19 10.65 3.80
N ILE A 44 13.70 9.46 3.42
CA ILE A 44 12.88 8.65 4.32
C ILE A 44 13.71 8.20 5.51
N LYS A 45 13.19 8.45 6.71
CA LYS A 45 13.88 8.14 7.96
C LYS A 45 14.00 6.62 8.12
N PRO A 46 15.14 6.12 8.60
CA PRO A 46 15.35 4.68 8.76
C PRO A 46 14.60 4.12 9.98
N THR A 47 14.27 4.96 10.96
CA THR A 47 13.50 4.54 12.14
C THR A 47 12.03 4.39 11.81
N ALA A 48 11.37 3.39 12.42
CA ALA A 48 9.97 3.12 12.20
C ALA A 48 9.11 4.36 12.51
N GLU A 49 9.40 5.08 13.59
CA GLU A 49 8.66 6.27 14.03
C GLU A 49 8.86 7.43 13.06
N GLY A 50 10.09 7.66 12.62
CA GLY A 50 10.40 8.72 11.66
C GLY A 50 9.74 8.48 10.31
N ARG A 51 9.82 7.25 9.82
CA ARG A 51 9.19 6.80 8.57
C ARG A 51 7.68 6.95 8.63
N GLN A 52 7.04 6.51 9.72
CA GLN A 52 5.60 6.65 9.94
C GLN A 52 5.14 8.11 9.91
N ALA A 53 5.87 9.01 10.58
CA ALA A 53 5.54 10.43 10.58
C ALA A 53 5.59 11.05 9.17
N GLN A 54 6.61 10.68 8.39
CA GLN A 54 6.74 11.10 7.00
C GLN A 54 5.63 10.51 6.12
N MET A 55 5.35 9.22 6.25
CA MET A 55 4.30 8.54 5.49
C MET A 55 2.91 9.07 5.85
N SER A 56 2.66 9.45 7.10
CA SER A 56 1.42 10.13 7.51
C SER A 56 1.26 11.49 6.81
N THR A 57 2.35 12.26 6.74
CA THR A 57 2.37 13.54 6.00
C THR A 57 2.09 13.32 4.51
N LEU A 58 2.67 12.27 3.92
CA LEU A 58 2.46 11.92 2.51
C LEU A 58 1.03 11.44 2.26
N VAL A 59 0.45 10.66 3.17
CA VAL A 59 -0.96 10.26 3.13
C VAL A 59 -1.84 11.51 3.07
N ASP A 60 -1.64 12.47 3.98
CA ASP A 60 -2.43 13.71 3.97
C ASP A 60 -2.28 14.50 2.66
N LYS A 61 -1.07 14.56 2.11
CA LYS A 61 -0.81 15.19 0.81
C LYS A 61 -1.54 14.46 -0.33
N GLY A 62 -1.44 13.14 -0.40
CA GLY A 62 -2.09 12.33 -1.43
C GLY A 62 -3.62 12.38 -1.33
N LEU A 63 -4.18 12.39 -0.11
CA LEU A 63 -5.61 12.58 0.12
C LEU A 63 -6.11 13.93 -0.40
N LYS A 64 -5.34 15.02 -0.22
CA LYS A 64 -5.67 16.34 -0.75
C LYS A 64 -5.63 16.36 -2.28
N ARG A 65 -4.62 15.75 -2.89
CA ARG A 65 -4.50 15.67 -4.36
C ARG A 65 -5.63 14.83 -4.98
N ALA A 66 -5.98 13.72 -4.34
CA ALA A 66 -7.14 12.91 -4.70
C ALA A 66 -8.45 13.72 -4.68
N GLU A 67 -8.61 14.63 -3.72
CA GLU A 67 -9.77 15.55 -3.66
C GLU A 67 -9.85 16.45 -4.88
N ILE A 68 -8.71 17.06 -5.23
CA ILE A 68 -8.60 17.94 -6.40
C ILE A 68 -8.96 17.14 -7.66
N GLY A 69 -8.42 15.92 -7.81
CA GLY A 69 -8.72 15.02 -8.93
C GLY A 69 -10.20 14.62 -9.01
N ALA A 70 -10.86 14.40 -7.87
CA ALA A 70 -12.28 14.06 -7.81
C ALA A 70 -13.22 15.21 -8.19
N ASN A 71 -12.79 16.45 -7.97
CA ASN A 71 -13.57 17.64 -8.30
C ASN A 71 -13.40 18.09 -9.77
N LEU A 72 -12.58 17.41 -10.58
CA LEU A 72 -12.41 17.71 -12.00
C LEU A 72 -13.66 17.31 -12.82
N LYS A 73 -14.02 18.13 -13.81
CA LYS A 73 -15.16 17.85 -14.71
C LYS A 73 -14.92 16.55 -15.51
N GLY A 74 -16.00 15.77 -15.71
CA GLY A 74 -15.98 14.56 -16.54
C GLY A 74 -15.68 13.25 -15.80
N LYS A 75 -15.73 13.24 -14.46
CA LYS A 75 -15.62 12.00 -13.65
C LYS A 75 -17.00 11.39 -13.42
N SER A 76 -17.07 10.05 -13.38
CA SER A 76 -18.30 9.35 -13.01
C SER A 76 -18.52 9.42 -11.50
N GLU A 77 -19.79 9.52 -11.09
CA GLU A 77 -20.20 9.60 -9.68
C GLU A 77 -19.69 8.41 -8.86
N GLU A 78 -19.74 7.20 -9.44
CA GLU A 78 -19.21 5.97 -8.83
C GLU A 78 -17.71 6.05 -8.48
N ARG A 79 -16.89 6.62 -9.38
CA ARG A 79 -15.45 6.79 -9.13
C ARG A 79 -15.19 7.79 -8.02
N VAL A 80 -15.91 8.90 -8.02
CA VAL A 80 -15.80 9.91 -6.96
C VAL A 80 -16.20 9.33 -5.61
N GLN A 81 -17.29 8.55 -5.56
CA GLN A 81 -17.73 7.88 -4.32
C GLN A 81 -16.71 6.86 -3.82
N SER A 82 -16.15 6.05 -4.72
CA SER A 82 -15.14 5.04 -4.39
C SER A 82 -13.88 5.68 -3.78
N VAL A 83 -13.37 6.75 -4.41
CA VAL A 83 -12.22 7.50 -3.88
C VAL A 83 -12.54 8.14 -2.53
N ASN A 84 -13.72 8.74 -2.37
CA ASN A 84 -14.10 9.32 -1.08
C ASN A 84 -14.18 8.27 0.04
N ASN A 85 -14.64 7.06 -0.25
CA ASN A 85 -14.66 5.96 0.72
C ASN A 85 -13.25 5.54 1.13
N ILE A 86 -12.33 5.38 0.16
CA ILE A 86 -10.92 5.08 0.43
C ILE A 86 -10.29 6.19 1.27
N LYS A 87 -10.51 7.46 0.91
CA LYS A 87 -9.95 8.60 1.64
C LYS A 87 -10.37 8.61 3.11
N ARG A 88 -11.66 8.42 3.38
CA ARG A 88 -12.20 8.38 4.76
C ARG A 88 -11.57 7.24 5.54
N PHE A 89 -11.47 6.06 4.92
CA PHE A 89 -10.88 4.89 5.55
C PHE A 89 -9.39 5.10 5.86
N VAL A 90 -8.60 5.55 4.88
CA VAL A 90 -7.17 5.85 5.03
C VAL A 90 -6.94 6.85 6.17
N SER A 91 -7.72 7.94 6.20
CA SER A 91 -7.58 8.96 7.24
C SER A 91 -7.89 8.40 8.63
N LEU A 92 -8.87 7.50 8.75
CA LEU A 92 -9.19 6.82 10.00
C LEU A 92 -8.07 5.85 10.40
N ALA A 93 -7.64 4.99 9.48
CA ALA A 93 -6.63 3.97 9.74
C ALA A 93 -5.28 4.58 10.16
N ALA A 94 -4.81 5.61 9.46
CA ALA A 94 -3.56 6.30 9.79
C ALA A 94 -3.61 7.04 11.15
N LYS A 95 -4.80 7.49 11.58
CA LYS A 95 -5.00 8.11 12.90
C LYS A 95 -5.04 7.07 14.03
N SER A 96 -5.69 5.94 13.78
CA SER A 96 -5.89 4.89 14.79
C SER A 96 -4.64 4.03 15.01
N GLU A 97 -3.90 3.72 13.95
CA GLU A 97 -2.62 3.02 14.03
C GLU A 97 -1.58 3.76 13.18
N PRO A 98 -0.64 4.51 13.78
CA PRO A 98 0.38 5.25 13.04
C PRO A 98 1.20 4.40 12.07
N SER A 99 1.39 3.11 12.40
CA SER A 99 2.04 2.09 11.57
C SER A 99 1.31 1.86 10.24
N ALA A 100 -0.02 2.06 10.21
CA ALA A 100 -0.84 1.92 9.02
C ALA A 100 -0.52 2.97 7.95
N ALA A 101 0.04 4.13 8.32
CA ALA A 101 0.48 5.14 7.34
C ALA A 101 1.47 4.54 6.31
N VAL A 102 2.26 3.54 6.73
CA VAL A 102 3.17 2.79 5.86
C VAL A 102 2.43 2.02 4.76
N ALA A 103 1.26 1.46 5.09
CA ALA A 103 0.39 0.77 4.14
C ALA A 103 -0.34 1.74 3.20
N TRP A 104 -0.80 2.87 3.76
CA TRP A 104 -1.72 3.74 3.04
C TRP A 104 -1.01 4.79 2.19
N VAL A 105 0.28 5.05 2.41
CA VAL A 105 1.04 6.00 1.59
C VAL A 105 1.09 5.57 0.13
N GLY A 106 1.39 4.30 -0.16
CA GLY A 106 1.36 3.75 -1.52
C GLY A 106 -0.02 3.87 -2.17
N ILE A 107 -1.07 3.63 -1.41
CA ILE A 107 -2.46 3.78 -1.85
C ILE A 107 -2.75 5.23 -2.23
N THR A 108 -2.40 6.19 -1.38
CA THR A 108 -2.65 7.61 -1.68
C THR A 108 -1.85 8.14 -2.87
N THR A 109 -0.69 7.55 -3.15
CA THR A 109 0.08 7.85 -4.37
C THR A 109 -0.64 7.39 -5.64
N LEU A 110 -1.42 6.30 -5.57
CA LEU A 110 -2.10 5.69 -6.73
C LEU A 110 -3.53 6.21 -6.95
N ILE A 111 -4.16 6.84 -5.96
CA ILE A 111 -5.55 7.33 -6.08
C ILE A 111 -5.70 8.34 -7.22
N GLU A 112 -4.69 9.18 -7.46
CA GLU A 112 -4.70 10.14 -8.57
C GLU A 112 -4.82 9.44 -9.93
N ASP A 113 -4.13 8.31 -10.09
CA ASP A 113 -4.13 7.53 -11.33
C ASP A 113 -5.48 6.86 -11.57
N ILE A 114 -6.12 6.33 -10.53
CA ILE A 114 -7.51 5.83 -10.60
C ILE A 114 -8.47 6.92 -11.09
N MET A 115 -8.21 8.17 -10.72
CA MET A 115 -9.04 9.30 -11.13
C MET A 115 -8.74 9.78 -12.56
N ARG A 116 -7.67 9.35 -13.24
CA ARG A 116 -7.41 9.72 -14.64
C ARG A 116 -8.38 9.01 -15.63
N PRO A 117 -8.63 9.58 -16.82
CA PRO A 117 -9.46 8.94 -17.84
C PRO A 117 -8.84 7.62 -18.33
N VAL A 118 -9.70 6.62 -18.60
CA VAL A 118 -9.41 5.17 -18.71
C VAL A 118 -8.52 4.77 -19.92
N SER A 119 -8.16 5.68 -20.82
CA SER A 119 -7.70 5.34 -22.17
C SER A 119 -6.32 4.67 -22.28
N GLU A 120 -5.60 4.38 -21.19
CA GLU A 120 -4.24 3.81 -21.30
C GLU A 120 -3.95 2.48 -20.57
N LEU A 121 -4.73 1.98 -19.59
CA LEU A 121 -4.54 0.62 -19.01
C LEU A 121 -5.73 0.17 -18.11
N GLU A 122 -6.73 -0.51 -18.67
CA GLU A 122 -7.89 -1.02 -17.92
C GLU A 122 -7.51 -2.11 -16.88
N ILE A 123 -6.55 -2.98 -17.20
CA ILE A 123 -6.14 -4.10 -16.33
C ILE A 123 -5.51 -3.61 -15.01
N ASN A 124 -4.74 -2.53 -15.06
CA ASN A 124 -4.06 -1.99 -13.88
C ASN A 124 -5.08 -1.38 -12.89
N HIS A 125 -6.12 -0.71 -13.40
CA HIS A 125 -7.12 -0.08 -12.55
C HIS A 125 -7.96 -1.10 -11.77
N GLU A 126 -8.35 -2.20 -12.40
CA GLU A 126 -9.11 -3.25 -11.71
C GLU A 126 -8.24 -4.00 -10.70
N ALA A 127 -6.97 -4.26 -11.03
CA ALA A 127 -6.00 -4.83 -10.10
C ALA A 127 -5.78 -3.93 -8.87
N ILE A 128 -5.62 -2.61 -9.08
CA ILE A 128 -5.51 -1.64 -7.99
C ILE A 128 -6.80 -1.65 -7.14
N LYS A 129 -7.98 -1.59 -7.76
CA LYS A 129 -9.26 -1.62 -7.04
C LYS A 129 -9.39 -2.88 -6.18
N TYR A 130 -9.10 -4.06 -6.74
CA TYR A 130 -9.10 -5.32 -6.03
C TYR A 130 -8.20 -5.28 -4.79
N VAL A 131 -6.94 -4.87 -4.96
CA VAL A 131 -5.96 -4.79 -3.87
C VAL A 131 -6.43 -3.84 -2.77
N LEU A 132 -6.98 -2.68 -3.13
CA LEU A 132 -7.50 -1.70 -2.16
C LEU A 132 -8.63 -2.28 -1.30
N GLU A 133 -9.56 -3.00 -1.92
CA GLU A 133 -10.66 -3.65 -1.20
C GLU A 133 -10.15 -4.76 -0.26
N ARG A 134 -9.16 -5.55 -0.71
CA ARG A 134 -8.60 -6.63 0.10
C ARG A 134 -7.79 -6.10 1.29
N VAL A 135 -6.92 -5.09 1.10
CA VAL A 135 -6.13 -4.48 2.19
C VAL A 135 -7.04 -4.03 3.33
N ARG A 136 -8.16 -3.37 3.00
CA ARG A 136 -9.16 -2.95 3.98
C ARG A 136 -9.77 -4.14 4.72
N TRP A 137 -10.15 -5.19 4.01
CA TRP A 137 -10.76 -6.37 4.61
C TRP A 137 -9.84 -7.06 5.63
N TYR A 138 -8.57 -7.32 5.27
CA TYR A 138 -7.63 -7.98 6.18
C TYR A 138 -7.17 -7.10 7.32
N TRP A 139 -7.21 -5.78 7.13
CA TRP A 139 -7.04 -4.83 8.23
C TRP A 139 -8.13 -4.99 9.30
N ASP A 140 -9.40 -4.92 8.91
CA ASP A 140 -10.52 -5.06 9.83
C ASP A 140 -10.51 -6.45 10.51
N LEU A 141 -10.13 -7.49 9.77
CA LEU A 141 -9.95 -8.84 10.28
C LEU A 141 -8.83 -8.93 11.33
N GLY A 142 -7.67 -8.33 11.06
CA GLY A 142 -6.53 -8.30 11.98
C GLY A 142 -6.89 -7.60 13.29
N LEU A 143 -7.62 -6.48 13.23
CA LEU A 143 -8.10 -5.78 14.43
C LEU A 143 -9.08 -6.64 15.26
N LEU A 144 -9.93 -7.43 14.60
CA LEU A 144 -10.91 -8.27 15.27
C LEU A 144 -10.30 -9.50 15.96
N LEU A 145 -9.32 -10.14 15.28
CA LEU A 145 -8.78 -11.44 15.67
C LEU A 145 -7.52 -11.37 16.52
N LEU A 146 -6.74 -10.30 16.42
CA LEU A 146 -5.49 -10.12 17.17
C LEU A 146 -5.67 -9.18 18.38
N ASP A 147 -6.90 -9.04 18.86
CA ASP A 147 -7.21 -8.24 20.05
C ASP A 147 -6.62 -8.90 21.30
N PRO A 148 -5.63 -8.26 21.97
CA PRO A 148 -4.97 -8.83 23.14
C PRO A 148 -5.88 -8.99 24.36
N SER A 149 -7.09 -8.42 24.35
CA SER A 149 -8.07 -8.60 25.42
C SER A 149 -8.78 -9.96 25.39
N LYS A 150 -8.55 -10.79 24.36
CA LYS A 150 -9.20 -12.09 24.14
C LYS A 150 -8.25 -13.28 24.25
N ILE A 151 -7.12 -13.15 24.93
CA ILE A 151 -6.08 -14.18 24.99
C ILE A 151 -6.47 -15.28 26.00
N ASP A 152 -6.69 -16.49 25.49
CA ASP A 152 -6.64 -17.75 26.24
C ASP A 152 -5.29 -18.44 25.92
N GLU A 153 -4.69 -19.15 26.88
CA GLU A 153 -3.34 -19.73 26.76
C GLU A 153 -3.24 -20.74 25.61
N ASP A 154 -4.32 -21.48 25.32
CA ASP A 154 -4.37 -22.50 24.26
C ASP A 154 -4.43 -21.89 22.83
N ILE A 155 -4.76 -20.61 22.69
CA ILE A 155 -5.00 -19.95 21.39
C ILE A 155 -3.76 -19.16 20.92
N VAL A 156 -2.73 -19.02 21.76
CA VAL A 156 -1.53 -18.22 21.49
C VAL A 156 -0.78 -18.68 20.24
N ILE A 157 -0.67 -19.99 20.01
CA ILE A 157 0.02 -20.55 18.84
C ILE A 157 -0.73 -20.22 17.55
N LEU A 158 -2.07 -20.36 17.56
CA LEU A 158 -2.92 -20.05 16.41
C LEU A 158 -2.93 -18.55 16.10
N GLN A 159 -2.93 -17.68 17.10
CA GLN A 159 -2.79 -16.24 16.92
C GLN A 159 -1.42 -15.85 16.33
N SER A 160 -0.35 -16.51 16.75
CA SER A 160 0.98 -16.29 16.19
C SER A 160 1.02 -16.66 14.70
N LEU A 161 0.49 -17.84 14.34
CA LEU A 161 0.45 -18.29 12.95
C LEU A 161 -0.38 -17.35 12.07
N LEU A 162 -1.56 -16.95 12.54
CA LEU A 162 -2.43 -16.00 11.85
C LEU A 162 -1.72 -14.65 11.65
N LYS A 163 -1.01 -14.17 12.67
CA LYS A 163 -0.24 -12.93 12.60
C LYS A 163 0.87 -13.03 11.57
N ASP A 164 1.58 -14.15 11.51
CA ASP A 164 2.66 -14.38 10.54
C ASP A 164 2.11 -14.38 9.11
N HIS A 165 1.02 -15.11 8.85
CA HIS A 165 0.37 -15.09 7.53
C HIS A 165 -0.20 -13.72 7.15
N LEU A 166 -0.72 -12.94 8.12
CA LEU A 166 -1.14 -11.55 7.88
C LEU A 166 0.04 -10.64 7.51
N VAL A 167 1.21 -10.80 8.17
CA VAL A 167 2.42 -10.05 7.80
C VAL A 167 2.87 -10.40 6.39
N GLN A 168 2.86 -11.68 6.02
CA GLN A 168 3.19 -12.10 4.65
C GLN A 168 2.21 -11.52 3.62
N LEU A 169 0.91 -11.52 3.91
CA LEU A 169 -0.10 -10.90 3.04
C LEU A 169 0.11 -9.39 2.90
N TYR A 170 0.41 -8.70 4.00
CA TYR A 170 0.72 -7.27 4.01
C TYR A 170 1.97 -6.94 3.20
N LYS A 171 3.00 -7.80 3.25
CA LYS A 171 4.18 -7.67 2.41
C LYS A 171 3.84 -7.74 0.92
N LYS A 172 2.96 -8.67 0.52
CA LYS A 172 2.48 -8.78 -0.87
C LYS A 172 1.70 -7.53 -1.31
N PHE A 173 0.85 -6.98 -0.44
CA PHE A 173 0.17 -5.72 -0.72
C PHE A 173 1.15 -4.54 -0.89
N LEU A 174 2.14 -4.41 -0.01
CA LEU A 174 3.17 -3.37 -0.10
C LEU A 174 3.98 -3.50 -1.40
N SER A 175 4.40 -4.72 -1.75
CA SER A 175 5.12 -4.98 -3.01
C SER A 175 4.31 -4.52 -4.22
N PHE A 176 3.04 -4.91 -4.31
CA PHE A 176 2.15 -4.50 -5.40
C PHE A 176 2.02 -2.97 -5.49
N GLN A 177 1.80 -2.31 -4.35
CA GLN A 177 1.61 -0.84 -4.29
C GLN A 177 2.89 -0.09 -4.67
N ILE A 178 4.04 -0.55 -4.18
CA ILE A 178 5.34 -0.02 -4.53
C ILE A 178 5.52 -0.15 -6.04
N ARG A 179 5.42 -1.37 -6.60
CA ARG A 179 5.55 -1.62 -8.04
C ARG A 179 4.59 -0.78 -8.88
N SER A 180 3.36 -0.61 -8.42
CA SER A 180 2.38 0.32 -9.01
C SER A 180 2.87 1.76 -9.00
N ALA A 181 3.38 2.27 -7.88
CA ALA A 181 3.90 3.63 -7.80
C ALA A 181 5.11 3.82 -8.71
N LEU A 182 6.01 2.83 -8.78
CA LEU A 182 7.17 2.85 -9.69
C LEU A 182 6.70 2.86 -11.16
N PHE A 183 5.74 1.99 -11.51
CA PHE A 183 5.19 1.89 -12.87
C PHE A 183 4.52 3.17 -13.33
N HIS A 184 3.82 3.93 -12.48
CA HIS A 184 3.22 5.21 -12.91
C HIS A 184 4.26 6.32 -13.04
N ASN A 185 5.44 6.13 -12.46
CA ASN A 185 6.60 7.00 -12.60
C ASN A 185 7.61 6.40 -13.61
N LYS A 186 7.14 5.85 -14.74
CA LYS A 186 7.96 5.08 -15.74
C LYS A 186 9.27 5.75 -16.11
N HIS A 187 9.27 7.06 -16.32
CA HIS A 187 10.50 7.80 -16.67
C HIS A 187 11.58 7.61 -15.61
N TRP A 188 11.19 7.61 -14.33
CA TRP A 188 12.10 7.44 -13.23
C TRP A 188 12.37 5.96 -12.93
N ALA A 189 11.38 5.08 -13.04
CA ALA A 189 11.58 3.64 -12.88
C ALA A 189 12.55 3.09 -13.94
N ALA A 190 12.42 3.53 -15.20
CA ALA A 190 13.36 3.18 -16.27
C ALA A 190 14.79 3.71 -16.03
N VAL A 191 14.94 4.75 -15.21
CA VAL A 191 16.23 5.40 -14.91
C VAL A 191 16.93 4.78 -13.70
N ILE A 192 16.17 4.28 -12.71
CA ILE A 192 16.69 3.68 -11.47
C ILE A 192 16.69 2.14 -11.51
N LEU A 193 15.72 1.54 -12.19
CA LEU A 193 15.42 0.10 -12.16
C LEU A 193 15.70 -0.52 -13.54
N LYS A 194 16.80 -0.11 -14.18
CA LYS A 194 17.18 -0.54 -15.55
C LYS A 194 17.22 -2.07 -15.74
N ASP A 195 17.46 -2.81 -14.66
CA ASP A 195 17.60 -4.26 -14.66
C ASP A 195 16.48 -5.02 -13.91
N LEU A 196 15.45 -4.32 -13.39
CA LEU A 196 14.39 -4.98 -12.62
C LEU A 196 13.25 -5.44 -13.51
N VAL A 197 13.27 -6.75 -13.71
CA VAL A 197 12.45 -7.62 -14.53
C VAL A 197 10.97 -7.49 -14.15
N LYS A 198 10.16 -7.01 -15.12
CA LYS A 198 8.69 -7.13 -15.23
C LYS A 198 7.83 -6.43 -14.16
N PHE A 199 7.64 -5.12 -14.32
CA PHE A 199 6.58 -4.36 -13.65
C PHE A 199 5.19 -4.52 -14.32
N ASP A 200 5.10 -5.31 -15.40
CA ASP A 200 3.92 -5.47 -16.23
C ASP A 200 3.15 -6.79 -15.98
N ASP A 201 3.72 -7.74 -15.22
CA ASP A 201 3.07 -9.01 -14.87
C ASP A 201 2.11 -8.85 -13.67
N TRP A 202 1.12 -7.96 -13.84
CA TRP A 202 0.09 -7.68 -12.85
C TRP A 202 -0.70 -8.92 -12.46
N GLN A 203 -0.86 -9.86 -13.39
CA GLN A 203 -1.58 -11.10 -13.15
C GLN A 203 -0.85 -11.99 -12.14
N ALA A 204 0.46 -12.18 -12.31
CA ALA A 204 1.26 -12.96 -11.36
C ALA A 204 1.26 -12.35 -9.94
N GLU A 205 1.33 -11.02 -9.82
CA GLU A 205 1.24 -10.33 -8.52
C GLU A 205 -0.12 -10.55 -7.85
N ILE A 206 -1.21 -10.42 -8.60
CA ILE A 206 -2.57 -10.65 -8.08
C ILE A 206 -2.78 -12.11 -7.68
N ASP A 207 -2.25 -13.06 -8.46
CA ASP A 207 -2.34 -14.47 -8.13
C ASP A 207 -1.53 -14.81 -6.88
N SER A 208 -0.35 -14.22 -6.70
CA SER A 208 0.42 -14.34 -5.46
C SER A 208 -0.33 -13.77 -4.25
N ILE A 209 -1.06 -12.67 -4.40
CA ILE A 209 -1.90 -12.10 -3.34
C ILE A 209 -3.01 -13.09 -2.98
N LYS A 210 -3.76 -13.60 -3.97
CA LYS A 210 -4.85 -14.56 -3.76
C LYS A 210 -4.39 -15.84 -3.06
N MET A 211 -3.19 -16.34 -3.40
CA MET A 211 -2.62 -17.50 -2.72
C MET A 211 -2.34 -17.21 -1.23
N SER A 212 -1.78 -16.04 -0.93
CA SER A 212 -1.52 -15.63 0.46
C SER A 212 -2.80 -15.38 1.25
N GLU A 213 -3.85 -14.87 0.59
CA GLU A 213 -5.18 -14.72 1.18
C GLU A 213 -5.78 -16.06 1.60
N GLU A 214 -5.58 -17.12 0.82
CA GLU A 214 -6.10 -18.44 1.15
C GLU A 214 -5.43 -19.02 2.40
N ALA A 215 -4.12 -18.80 2.59
CA ALA A 215 -3.44 -19.18 3.84
C ALA A 215 -4.07 -18.51 5.07
N VAL A 216 -4.34 -17.20 5.00
CA VAL A 216 -5.03 -16.47 6.08
C VAL A 216 -6.44 -17.03 6.31
N ARG A 217 -7.19 -17.35 5.25
CA ARG A 217 -8.55 -17.91 5.39
C ARG A 217 -8.56 -19.29 6.02
N LEU A 218 -7.56 -20.12 5.74
CA LEU A 218 -7.42 -21.44 6.35
C LEU A 218 -7.17 -21.31 7.86
N ASP A 219 -6.28 -20.41 8.27
CA ASP A 219 -6.01 -20.14 9.69
C ASP A 219 -7.25 -19.62 10.41
N VAL A 220 -7.99 -18.69 9.80
CA VAL A 220 -9.23 -18.13 10.41
C VAL A 220 -10.28 -19.23 10.63
N LYS A 221 -10.40 -20.18 9.70
CA LYS A 221 -11.30 -21.34 9.89
C LYS A 221 -10.86 -22.21 11.06
N GLN A 222 -9.56 -22.43 11.22
CA GLN A 222 -9.00 -23.19 12.34
C GLN A 222 -9.15 -22.44 13.66
N TYR A 223 -9.02 -21.12 13.65
CA TYR A 223 -9.22 -20.25 14.81
C TYR A 223 -10.66 -20.25 15.31
N GLY A 224 -11.64 -20.34 14.41
CA GLY A 224 -13.07 -20.32 14.75
C GLY A 224 -13.73 -21.68 14.96
N SER A 225 -12.97 -22.78 14.91
CA SER A 225 -13.44 -24.16 15.13
C SER A 225 -13.18 -24.60 16.57
#